data_AF-A0A1J3DEX6-F1
#
_entry.id   AF-A0A1J3DEX6-F1
#
_cell.length_a   1.000
_cell.length_b   1.000
_cell.length_c   1.000
_cell.angle_alpha   90.00
_cell.angle_beta   90.00
_cell.angle_gamma   90.00
#
_symmetry.space_group_name_H-M   'P 1'
#
loop_
_entity.id
_entity.type
_entity.pdbx_description
1 polymer ?
#
loop_
_entity_poly.entity_id
_entity_poly.type
_entity_poly.pdbx_seq_one_letter_code
_entity_poly.pdbx_strand_id
1 'polypeptide(L)'
;AETYRNKVRIVKSGAVPMLLEILQSETKMVIIELAMAFLLILSSCNKNKIKIASSTRLIHLLVGLIGLDRLTTQAKLDGIATLHNLSTLHQIVPLVISSGAPYALLQVINFCDKSSELAEKATALLENIITQSPESICSIGGAIGVLVEAIEEGSSQCKEHAVGVLLCVCNNDRERNRGMILREGVVPGLLQVSVDGTRRGKEMARELLLQLRDCSGYVIKNKQSKSEIVEQIMREIDQEGERIPGTMLKLVEEMISKLTT
;
A
#
# COMPACT_ATOMS: atom_id res chain seq x y z
N ALA A 1 5.85 3.70 37.65
CA ALA A 1 5.67 5.18 37.60
C ALA A 1 7.02 5.94 37.60
N GLU A 2 7.98 5.53 38.44
CA GLU A 2 9.27 6.22 38.61
C GLU A 2 10.15 6.24 37.35
N THR A 3 10.26 5.12 36.64
CA THR A 3 11.01 5.03 35.37
C THR A 3 10.49 6.02 34.31
N TYR A 4 9.17 6.21 34.23
CA TYR A 4 8.57 7.17 33.30
C TYR A 4 8.89 8.62 33.70
N ARG A 5 8.88 8.92 35.00
CA ARG A 5 9.27 10.23 35.54
C ARG A 5 10.73 10.55 35.23
N ASN A 6 11.62 9.57 35.31
CA ASN A 6 13.04 9.74 35.00
C ASN A 6 13.26 10.00 33.51
N LYS A 7 12.61 9.25 32.60
CA LYS A 7 12.66 9.51 31.15
C LYS A 7 12.26 10.94 30.79
N VAL A 8 11.22 11.48 31.45
CA VAL A 8 10.79 12.88 31.23
C VAL A 8 11.82 13.88 31.74
N ARG A 9 12.39 13.65 32.93
CA ARG A 9 13.43 14.51 33.49
C ARG A 9 14.66 14.56 32.58
N ILE A 10 15.12 13.41 32.09
CA ILE A 10 16.29 13.32 31.19
C ILE A 10 16.09 14.18 29.94
N VAL A 11 14.93 14.07 29.27
CA VAL A 11 14.62 14.90 28.09
C VAL A 11 14.54 16.38 28.45
N LYS A 12 13.95 16.74 29.59
CA LYS A 12 13.90 18.13 30.07
C LYS A 12 15.27 18.70 30.39
N SER A 13 16.21 17.87 30.83
CA SER A 13 17.60 18.25 31.12
C SER A 13 18.49 18.42 29.89
N GLY A 14 17.95 18.34 28.67
CA GLY A 14 18.71 18.60 27.44
C GLY A 14 19.29 17.36 26.76
N ALA A 15 18.75 16.16 27.02
CA ALA A 15 19.23 14.95 26.35
C ALA A 15 19.07 14.96 24.82
N VAL A 16 18.06 15.65 24.28
CA VAL A 16 17.79 15.67 22.83
C VAL A 16 18.91 16.38 22.03
N PRO A 17 19.33 17.61 22.38
CA PRO A 17 20.51 18.24 21.77
C PRO A 17 21.79 17.41 21.90
N MET A 18 22.05 16.83 23.08
CA MET A 18 23.25 16.01 23.31
C MET A 18 23.25 14.76 22.42
N LEU A 19 22.11 14.06 22.30
CA LEU A 19 21.99 12.91 21.39
C LEU A 19 22.19 13.31 19.93
N LEU A 20 21.70 14.49 19.52
CA LEU A 20 21.93 15.00 18.17
C LEU A 20 23.42 15.19 17.88
N GLU A 21 24.17 15.78 18.82
CA GLU A 21 25.61 15.98 18.67
C GLU A 21 26.37 14.65 18.58
N ILE A 22 26.02 13.67 19.44
CA ILE A 22 26.64 12.34 19.43
C ILE A 22 26.39 11.64 18.08
N LEU A 23 25.14 11.64 17.59
CA LEU A 23 24.80 10.97 16.33
C LEU A 23 25.44 11.65 15.10
N GLN A 24 25.83 12.93 15.19
CA GLN A 24 26.51 13.67 14.11
C GLN A 24 28.02 13.53 14.13
N SER A 25 28.58 13.20 15.28
CA SER A 25 30.02 13.13 15.47
C SER A 25 30.63 11.99 14.66
N GLU A 26 31.87 12.14 14.22
CA GLU A 26 32.70 11.04 13.67
C GLU A 26 33.17 10.10 14.79
N THR A 27 32.27 9.73 15.70
CA THR A 27 32.55 8.78 16.77
C THR A 27 32.45 7.34 16.26
N LYS A 28 32.98 6.41 17.06
CA LYS A 28 32.89 4.98 16.77
C LYS A 28 31.43 4.57 16.61
N MET A 29 31.12 3.72 15.63
CA MET A 29 29.75 3.25 15.38
C MET A 29 29.05 2.73 16.64
N VAL A 30 29.76 2.03 17.52
CA VAL A 30 29.20 1.56 18.81
C VAL A 30 28.56 2.69 19.64
N ILE A 31 29.14 3.90 19.63
CA ILE A 31 28.59 5.05 20.35
C ILE A 31 27.29 5.53 19.68
N ILE A 32 27.25 5.55 18.35
CA ILE A 32 26.03 5.87 17.58
C ILE A 32 24.94 4.85 17.90
N GLU A 33 25.26 3.56 17.91
CA GLU A 33 24.30 2.48 18.23
C GLU A 33 23.76 2.60 19.66
N LEU A 34 24.62 2.90 20.64
CA LEU A 34 24.18 3.15 22.02
C LEU A 34 23.29 4.39 22.14
N ALA A 35 23.59 5.45 21.39
CA ALA A 35 22.76 6.65 21.34
C ALA A 35 21.38 6.35 20.73
N MET A 36 21.31 5.51 19.71
CA MET A 36 20.07 5.03 19.10
C MET A 36 19.21 4.22 20.08
N ALA A 37 19.83 3.25 20.78
CA ALA A 37 19.16 2.48 21.83
C ALA A 37 18.64 3.38 22.96
N PHE A 38 19.41 4.39 23.37
CA PHE A 38 18.96 5.35 24.38
C PHE A 38 17.80 6.22 23.88
N LEU A 39 17.84 6.65 22.62
CA LEU A 39 16.75 7.40 22.00
C LEU A 39 15.45 6.56 21.93
N LEU A 40 15.55 5.25 21.66
CA LEU A 40 14.43 4.32 21.75
C LEU A 40 13.80 4.32 23.15
N ILE A 41 14.63 4.21 24.20
CA ILE A 41 14.17 4.25 25.59
C ILE A 41 13.41 5.54 25.89
N LEU A 42 13.92 6.69 25.42
CA LEU A 42 13.28 7.99 25.64
C LEU A 42 11.99 8.17 24.83
N SER A 43 11.92 7.65 23.60
CA SER A 43 10.75 7.76 22.70
C SER A 43 9.55 6.95 23.17
N SER A 44 9.76 5.85 23.92
CA SER A 44 8.68 5.05 24.52
C SER A 44 7.79 5.82 25.51
N CYS A 45 8.22 7.01 25.94
CA CYS A 45 7.48 7.88 26.83
C CYS A 45 6.62 8.90 26.03
N ASN A 46 5.29 8.77 26.05
CA ASN A 46 4.38 9.71 25.36
C ASN A 46 4.68 11.20 25.62
N LYS A 47 5.03 11.58 26.86
CA LYS A 47 5.36 12.98 27.21
C LYS A 47 6.65 13.50 26.55
N ASN A 48 7.52 12.62 26.05
CA ASN A 48 8.78 12.99 25.42
C ASN A 48 8.68 13.17 23.90
N LYS A 49 7.71 12.51 23.26
CA LYS A 49 7.64 12.38 21.78
C LYS A 49 7.67 13.72 21.07
N ILE A 50 6.86 14.68 21.51
CA ILE A 50 6.84 16.04 20.93
C ILE A 50 8.19 16.74 21.09
N LYS A 51 8.82 16.63 22.26
CA LYS A 51 10.10 17.29 22.53
C LYS A 51 11.25 16.69 21.72
N ILE A 52 11.23 15.37 21.50
CA ILE A 52 12.16 14.67 20.59
C ILE A 52 11.93 15.14 19.15
N ALA A 53 10.68 15.09 18.68
CA ALA A 53 10.31 15.47 17.31
C ALA A 53 10.50 16.97 17.01
N SER A 54 10.55 17.83 18.04
CA SER A 54 10.89 19.25 17.89
C SER A 54 12.30 19.45 17.34
N SER A 55 13.18 18.45 17.45
CA SER A 55 14.47 18.43 16.77
C SER A 55 14.34 17.76 15.41
N THR A 56 13.90 18.51 14.40
CA THR A 56 13.78 18.02 13.00
C THR A 56 15.06 17.37 12.52
N ARG A 57 16.22 17.99 12.80
CA ARG A 57 17.54 17.46 12.42
C ARG A 57 17.84 16.08 13.03
N LEU A 58 17.35 15.81 14.24
CA LEU A 58 17.49 14.49 14.86
C LEU A 58 16.71 13.42 14.09
N ILE A 59 15.49 13.73 13.64
CA ILE A 59 14.66 12.80 12.87
C ILE A 59 15.28 12.50 11.50
N HIS A 60 15.74 13.54 10.79
CA HIS A 60 16.45 13.35 9.52
C HIS A 60 17.71 12.51 9.66
N LEU A 61 18.52 12.78 10.69
CA LEU A 61 19.73 12.02 10.94
C LEU A 61 19.42 10.57 11.29
N LEU A 62 18.41 10.33 12.13
CA LEU A 62 17.96 8.99 12.48
C LEU A 62 17.55 8.18 11.25
N VAL A 63 16.79 8.78 10.33
CA VAL A 63 16.40 8.14 9.07
C VAL A 63 17.61 7.85 8.18
N GLY A 64 18.55 8.80 8.06
CA GLY A 64 19.78 8.60 7.30
C GLY A 64 20.64 7.46 7.86
N LEU A 65 20.72 7.33 9.19
CA LEU A 65 21.47 6.28 9.87
C LEU A 65 20.88 4.89 9.58
N ILE A 66 19.55 4.71 9.61
CA ILE A 66 18.90 3.41 9.37
C ILE A 66 19.30 2.80 8.01
N GLY A 67 19.56 3.64 7.01
CA GLY A 67 20.00 3.21 5.68
C GLY A 67 21.49 2.85 5.57
N LEU A 68 22.30 3.02 6.62
CA LEU A 68 23.73 2.70 6.56
C LEU A 68 23.99 1.20 6.72
N ASP A 69 24.78 0.64 5.81
CA ASP A 69 25.19 -0.78 5.85
C ASP A 69 26.10 -1.12 7.04
N ARG A 70 26.81 -0.13 7.58
CA ARG A 70 27.75 -0.32 8.70
C ARG A 70 27.07 -0.48 10.06
N LEU A 71 25.77 -0.17 10.17
CA LEU A 71 25.02 -0.38 11.40
C LEU A 71 24.65 -1.85 11.57
N THR A 72 24.68 -2.31 12.81
CA THR A 72 24.13 -3.61 13.18
C THR A 72 22.62 -3.66 12.94
N THR A 73 22.10 -4.88 12.73
CA THR A 73 20.65 -5.14 12.64
C THR A 73 19.90 -4.60 13.86
N GLN A 74 20.49 -4.73 15.06
CA GLN A 74 19.88 -4.21 16.29
C GLN A 74 19.78 -2.69 16.29
N ALA A 75 20.82 -1.97 15.85
CA ALA A 75 20.76 -0.52 15.78
C ALA A 75 19.73 -0.01 14.76
N LYS A 76 19.58 -0.72 13.63
CA LYS A 76 18.49 -0.45 12.66
C LYS A 76 17.12 -0.68 13.28
N LEU A 77 16.92 -1.79 13.99
CA LEU A 77 15.70 -2.07 14.75
C LEU A 77 15.40 -0.97 15.78
N ASP A 78 16.39 -0.53 16.54
CA ASP A 78 16.23 0.52 17.54
C ASP A 78 15.80 1.85 16.90
N GLY A 79 16.36 2.18 15.74
CA GLY A 79 15.98 3.36 14.98
C GLY A 79 14.56 3.30 14.43
N ILE A 80 14.19 2.17 13.83
CA ILE A 80 12.83 1.94 13.31
C ILE A 80 11.82 1.95 14.46
N ALA A 81 12.10 1.29 15.58
CA ALA A 81 11.24 1.27 16.75
C ALA A 81 11.10 2.68 17.38
N THR A 82 12.17 3.48 17.34
CA THR A 82 12.11 4.90 17.74
C THR A 82 11.13 5.67 16.87
N LEU A 83 11.27 5.58 15.54
CA LEU A 83 10.37 6.24 14.60
C LEU A 83 8.92 5.75 14.73
N HIS A 84 8.72 4.45 14.98
CA HIS A 84 7.40 3.87 15.26
C HIS A 84 6.80 4.46 16.53
N ASN A 85 7.55 4.49 17.64
CA ASN A 85 7.09 5.12 18.88
C ASN A 85 6.67 6.57 18.67
N LEU A 86 7.46 7.35 17.92
CA LEU A 86 7.14 8.74 17.60
C LEU A 86 5.88 8.85 16.73
N SER A 87 5.74 7.98 15.72
CA SER A 87 4.63 7.96 14.74
C SER A 87 3.29 7.48 15.30
N THR A 88 3.24 7.05 16.57
CA THR A 88 1.96 6.88 17.29
C THR A 88 1.26 8.20 17.61
N LEU A 89 1.96 9.35 17.47
CA LEU A 89 1.35 10.67 17.49
C LEU A 89 1.22 11.17 16.05
N HIS A 90 -0.02 11.26 15.55
CA HIS A 90 -0.35 11.68 14.19
C HIS A 90 0.35 12.99 13.77
N GLN A 91 0.47 13.96 14.68
CA GLN A 91 1.14 15.24 14.40
C GLN A 91 2.65 15.13 14.08
N ILE A 92 3.31 14.01 14.41
CA ILE A 92 4.73 13.77 14.11
C ILE A 92 4.90 13.08 12.74
N VAL A 93 3.88 12.38 12.24
CA VAL A 93 3.99 11.59 11.00
C VAL A 93 4.42 12.41 9.77
N PRO A 94 3.90 13.63 9.52
CA PRO A 94 4.37 14.44 8.40
C PRO A 94 5.88 14.73 8.44
N LEU A 95 6.43 14.94 9.65
CA LEU A 95 7.87 15.13 9.84
C LEU A 95 8.65 13.86 9.47
N VAL A 96 8.20 12.69 9.94
CA VAL A 96 8.83 11.39 9.62
C VAL A 96 8.80 11.14 8.11
N ILE A 97 7.68 11.41 7.44
CA ILE A 97 7.57 11.27 5.99
C ILE A 97 8.52 12.23 5.27
N SER A 98 8.49 13.53 5.61
CA SER A 98 9.36 14.55 5.01
C SER A 98 10.85 14.31 5.26
N SER A 99 11.19 13.50 6.27
CA SER A 99 12.57 13.10 6.55
C SER A 99 13.14 12.02 5.63
N GLY A 100 12.34 11.50 4.70
CA GLY A 100 12.73 10.45 3.76
C GLY A 100 12.53 9.04 4.30
N ALA A 101 11.80 8.87 5.41
CA ALA A 101 11.57 7.57 6.03
C ALA A 101 10.95 6.53 5.08
N PRO A 102 9.95 6.85 4.22
CA PRO A 102 9.39 5.85 3.31
C PRO A 102 10.47 5.20 2.43
N TYR A 103 11.36 6.01 1.84
CA TYR A 103 12.44 5.51 0.99
C TYR A 103 13.47 4.69 1.76
N ALA A 104 13.90 5.16 2.94
CA ALA A 104 14.85 4.43 3.78
C ALA A 104 14.30 3.08 4.23
N LEU A 105 13.01 3.02 4.63
CA LEU A 105 12.35 1.78 5.03
C LEU A 105 12.23 0.81 3.86
N LEU A 106 11.89 1.30 2.67
CA LEU A 106 11.85 0.47 1.46
C LEU A 106 13.21 -0.11 1.10
N GLN A 107 14.30 0.65 1.23
CA GLN A 107 15.65 0.12 1.06
C GLN A 107 15.93 -1.00 2.07
N VAL A 108 15.59 -0.79 3.35
CA VAL A 108 15.74 -1.84 4.37
C VAL A 108 14.98 -3.10 3.99
N ILE A 109 13.69 -2.99 3.64
CA ILE A 109 12.85 -4.12 3.23
C ILE A 109 13.40 -4.81 1.98
N ASN A 110 13.97 -4.06 1.04
CA ASN A 110 14.53 -4.60 -0.19
C ASN A 110 15.75 -5.48 0.07
N PHE A 111 16.64 -5.08 0.97
CA PHE A 111 17.94 -5.73 1.17
C PHE A 111 18.02 -6.69 2.37
N CYS A 112 17.02 -6.72 3.26
CA CYS A 112 16.98 -7.69 4.36
C CYS A 112 16.26 -8.99 3.96
N ASP A 113 16.51 -10.06 4.71
CA ASP A 113 15.68 -11.26 4.69
C ASP A 113 14.22 -10.89 5.03
N LYS A 114 13.28 -11.17 4.13
CA LYS A 114 11.87 -10.78 4.28
C LYS A 114 11.21 -11.42 5.50
N SER A 115 11.73 -12.56 5.96
CA SER A 115 11.23 -13.27 7.14
C SER A 115 11.78 -12.72 8.47
N SER A 116 12.76 -11.81 8.41
CA SER A 116 13.41 -11.24 9.59
C SER A 116 12.53 -10.26 10.36
N GLU A 117 12.83 -10.08 11.66
CA GLU A 117 12.21 -9.05 12.49
C GLU A 117 12.43 -7.64 11.92
N LEU A 118 13.60 -7.39 11.29
CA LEU A 118 13.91 -6.10 10.69
C LEU A 118 12.94 -5.77 9.54
N ALA A 119 12.67 -6.74 8.66
CA ALA A 119 11.68 -6.59 7.58
C ALA A 119 10.29 -6.30 8.15
N GLU A 120 9.86 -7.07 9.16
CA GLU A 120 8.57 -6.90 9.81
C GLU A 120 8.41 -5.49 10.40
N LYS A 121 9.38 -5.02 11.21
CA LYS A 121 9.30 -3.69 11.83
C LYS A 121 9.37 -2.56 10.82
N ALA A 122 10.18 -2.71 9.77
CA ALA A 122 10.27 -1.73 8.70
C ALA A 122 8.93 -1.61 7.94
N THR A 123 8.35 -2.74 7.54
CA THR A 123 7.05 -2.78 6.83
C THR A 123 5.91 -2.29 7.72
N ALA A 124 5.92 -2.62 9.02
CA ALA A 124 4.93 -2.13 9.98
C ALA A 124 4.98 -0.60 10.14
N LEU A 125 6.18 -0.01 10.22
CA LEU A 125 6.33 1.44 10.26
C LEU A 125 5.87 2.08 8.95
N LEU A 126 6.22 1.47 7.81
CA LEU A 126 5.80 1.94 6.49
C LEU A 126 4.27 1.94 6.37
N GLU A 127 3.60 0.85 6.73
CA GLU A 127 2.14 0.76 6.77
C GLU A 127 1.55 1.87 7.65
N ASN A 128 2.10 2.07 8.84
CA ASN A 128 1.62 3.07 9.78
C ASN A 128 1.71 4.50 9.22
N ILE A 129 2.82 4.89 8.60
CA ILE A 129 2.97 6.25 8.07
C ILE A 129 2.10 6.48 6.81
N ILE A 130 1.99 5.48 5.94
CA ILE A 130 1.18 5.56 4.71
C ILE A 130 -0.31 5.64 5.05
N THR A 131 -0.78 4.81 5.99
CA THR A 131 -2.20 4.80 6.41
C THR A 131 -2.62 6.13 7.03
N GLN A 132 -1.71 6.78 7.77
CA GLN A 132 -1.99 8.06 8.43
C GLN A 132 -1.88 9.28 7.50
N SER A 133 -1.19 9.17 6.37
CA SER A 133 -1.06 10.24 5.37
C SER A 133 -1.04 9.65 3.97
N PRO A 134 -2.22 9.35 3.38
CA PRO A 134 -2.33 8.75 2.05
C PRO A 134 -1.66 9.59 0.94
N GLU A 135 -1.46 10.89 1.14
CA GLU A 135 -0.73 11.78 0.22
C GLU A 135 0.73 11.35 0.03
N SER A 136 1.29 10.63 1.01
CA SER A 136 2.65 10.12 0.97
C SER A 136 2.83 8.89 0.09
N ILE A 137 1.76 8.30 -0.45
CA ILE A 137 1.82 7.14 -1.34
C ILE A 137 2.70 7.38 -2.58
N CYS A 138 2.76 8.62 -3.08
CA CYS A 138 3.66 8.99 -4.19
C CYS A 138 5.14 8.71 -3.86
N SER A 139 5.52 8.73 -2.58
CA SER A 139 6.91 8.46 -2.15
C SER A 139 7.32 6.99 -2.30
N ILE A 140 6.36 6.08 -2.51
CA ILE A 140 6.60 4.64 -2.67
C ILE A 140 6.21 4.11 -4.06
N GLY A 141 6.00 4.99 -5.05
CA GLY A 141 5.45 4.63 -6.37
C GLY A 141 6.28 3.62 -7.19
N GLY A 142 7.55 3.39 -6.84
CA GLY A 142 8.42 2.38 -7.46
C GLY A 142 8.64 1.12 -6.62
N ALA A 143 7.94 0.98 -5.49
CA ALA A 143 8.24 -0.04 -4.49
C ALA A 143 7.20 -1.16 -4.39
N ILE A 144 6.28 -1.23 -5.36
CA ILE A 144 5.28 -2.30 -5.41
C ILE A 144 5.97 -3.67 -5.46
N GLY A 145 6.99 -3.85 -6.30
CA GLY A 145 7.75 -5.12 -6.36
C GLY A 145 8.34 -5.53 -5.01
N VAL A 146 8.96 -4.59 -4.28
CA VAL A 146 9.52 -4.84 -2.93
C VAL A 146 8.44 -5.32 -1.95
N LEU A 147 7.23 -4.77 -2.05
CA LEU A 147 6.09 -5.17 -1.21
C LEU A 147 5.51 -6.53 -1.65
N VAL A 148 5.50 -6.82 -2.95
CA VAL A 148 5.07 -8.14 -3.46
C VAL A 148 6.01 -9.23 -2.97
N GLU A 149 7.33 -9.04 -3.08
CA GLU A 149 8.33 -9.96 -2.52
C GLU A 149 8.10 -10.19 -1.02
N ALA A 150 7.82 -9.12 -0.26
CA ALA A 150 7.52 -9.23 1.17
C ALA A 150 6.24 -10.05 1.46
N ILE A 151 5.24 -10.02 0.58
CA ILE A 151 4.02 -10.86 0.68
C ILE A 151 4.32 -12.33 0.39
N GLU A 152 5.24 -12.61 -0.53
CA GLU A 152 5.59 -13.97 -0.92
C GLU A 152 6.48 -14.66 0.11
N GLU A 153 7.53 -13.98 0.57
CA GLU A 153 8.60 -14.56 1.37
C GLU A 153 8.57 -14.16 2.85
N GLY A 154 7.77 -13.17 3.22
CA GLY A 154 7.80 -12.57 4.55
C GLY A 154 7.24 -13.45 5.69
N SER A 155 7.52 -13.04 6.93
CA SER A 155 6.84 -13.57 8.11
C SER A 155 5.33 -13.29 8.05
N SER A 156 4.50 -14.00 8.82
CA SER A 156 3.04 -13.79 8.81
C SER A 156 2.64 -12.33 9.10
N GLN A 157 3.38 -11.65 9.98
CA GLN A 157 3.20 -10.23 10.28
C GLN A 157 3.73 -9.32 9.15
N CYS A 158 4.91 -9.64 8.59
CA CYS A 158 5.46 -8.90 7.46
C CYS A 158 4.50 -8.93 6.25
N LYS A 159 3.94 -10.11 5.93
CA LYS A 159 2.92 -10.28 4.90
C LYS A 159 1.67 -9.45 5.19
N GLU A 160 1.16 -9.47 6.42
CA GLU A 160 0.02 -8.65 6.84
C GLU A 160 0.28 -7.16 6.56
N HIS A 161 1.41 -6.62 7.04
CA HIS A 161 1.75 -5.21 6.86
C HIS A 161 1.95 -4.85 5.38
N ALA A 162 2.61 -5.72 4.59
CA ALA A 162 2.83 -5.48 3.17
C ALA A 162 1.51 -5.44 2.37
N VAL A 163 0.57 -6.36 2.68
CA VAL A 163 -0.79 -6.31 2.12
C VAL A 163 -1.51 -5.02 2.51
N GLY A 164 -1.38 -4.58 3.76
CA GLY A 164 -1.96 -3.32 4.23
C GLY A 164 -1.45 -2.09 3.48
N VAL A 165 -0.13 -2.03 3.22
CA VAL A 165 0.46 -0.97 2.39
C VAL A 165 -0.12 -1.01 0.97
N LEU A 166 -0.13 -2.17 0.31
CA LEU A 166 -0.66 -2.29 -1.06
C LEU A 166 -2.16 -1.98 -1.14
N LEU A 167 -2.94 -2.32 -0.11
CA LEU A 167 -4.35 -1.97 -0.03
C LEU A 167 -4.53 -0.46 0.09
N CYS A 168 -3.72 0.22 0.91
CA CYS A 168 -3.76 1.69 0.99
C CYS A 168 -3.39 2.35 -0.35
N VAL A 169 -2.34 1.84 -1.02
CA VAL A 169 -1.94 2.27 -2.37
C VAL A 169 -3.09 2.08 -3.36
N CYS A 170 -3.75 0.92 -3.37
CA CYS A 170 -4.85 0.63 -4.26
C CYS A 170 -6.07 1.52 -3.98
N ASN A 171 -6.38 1.79 -2.70
CA ASN A 171 -7.51 2.63 -2.29
C ASN A 171 -7.33 4.11 -2.65
N ASN A 172 -6.09 4.60 -2.74
CA ASN A 172 -5.82 5.99 -3.14
C ASN A 172 -6.19 6.25 -4.61
N ASP A 173 -5.66 5.43 -5.52
CA ASP A 173 -5.96 5.52 -6.95
C ASP A 173 -6.01 4.12 -7.56
N ARG A 174 -7.21 3.53 -7.47
CA ARG A 174 -7.44 2.16 -7.92
C ARG A 174 -7.11 1.98 -9.39
N GLU A 175 -7.58 2.88 -10.25
CA GLU A 175 -7.45 2.72 -11.71
C GLU A 175 -5.99 2.78 -12.15
N ARG A 176 -5.20 3.67 -11.53
CA ARG A 176 -3.76 3.77 -11.80
C ARG A 176 -2.96 2.63 -11.19
N ASN A 177 -3.20 2.33 -9.91
CA ASN A 177 -2.31 1.45 -9.15
C ASN A 177 -2.63 -0.04 -9.34
N ARG A 178 -3.89 -0.39 -9.66
CA ARG A 178 -4.29 -1.77 -9.94
C ARG A 178 -3.43 -2.42 -11.01
N GLY A 179 -3.22 -1.73 -12.14
CA GLY A 179 -2.42 -2.26 -13.24
C GLY A 179 -0.96 -2.48 -12.84
N MET A 180 -0.40 -1.62 -11.98
CA MET A 180 0.97 -1.76 -11.47
C MET A 180 1.07 -2.96 -10.50
N ILE A 181 0.13 -3.06 -9.55
CA ILE A 181 0.07 -4.16 -8.58
C ILE A 181 -0.07 -5.53 -9.27
N LEU A 182 -0.91 -5.63 -10.30
CA LEU A 182 -1.09 -6.87 -11.05
C LEU A 182 0.14 -7.26 -11.89
N ARG A 183 0.86 -6.28 -12.45
CA ARG A 183 2.06 -6.53 -13.27
C ARG A 183 3.20 -7.15 -12.46
N GLU A 184 3.31 -6.81 -11.17
CA GLU A 184 4.28 -7.39 -10.26
C GLU A 184 3.91 -8.81 -9.80
N GLY A 185 2.76 -9.36 -10.22
CA GLY A 185 2.44 -10.77 -9.97
C GLY A 185 1.89 -11.08 -8.58
N VAL A 186 1.34 -10.10 -7.85
CA VAL A 186 0.93 -10.24 -6.43
C VAL A 186 -0.12 -11.32 -6.11
N VAL A 187 -0.87 -11.81 -7.10
CA VAL A 187 -2.10 -12.61 -6.89
C VAL A 187 -1.86 -13.93 -6.15
N PRO A 188 -0.85 -14.77 -6.48
CA PRO A 188 -0.59 -16.00 -5.74
C PRO A 188 -0.28 -15.75 -4.26
N GLY A 189 0.55 -14.73 -3.97
CA GLY A 189 0.86 -14.31 -2.61
C GLY A 189 -0.38 -13.88 -1.82
N LEU A 190 -1.29 -13.10 -2.43
CA LEU A 190 -2.55 -12.71 -1.79
C LEU A 190 -3.49 -13.90 -1.56
N LEU A 191 -3.57 -14.83 -2.52
CA LEU A 191 -4.38 -16.03 -2.35
C LEU A 191 -3.86 -16.88 -1.19
N GLN A 192 -2.55 -17.05 -1.07
CA GLN A 192 -1.94 -17.72 0.07
C GLN A 192 -2.33 -17.02 1.39
N VAL A 193 -2.04 -15.71 1.52
CA VAL A 193 -2.34 -14.94 2.73
C VAL A 193 -3.84 -14.98 3.08
N SER A 194 -4.73 -15.01 2.09
CA SER A 194 -6.19 -15.10 2.30
C SER A 194 -6.67 -16.39 2.98
N VAL A 195 -5.83 -17.43 2.93
CA VAL A 195 -6.09 -18.77 3.48
C VAL A 195 -5.27 -18.99 4.77
N ASP A 196 -3.96 -18.71 4.75
CA ASP A 196 -3.02 -19.08 5.82
C ASP A 196 -2.48 -17.89 6.64
N GLY A 197 -2.85 -16.65 6.31
CA GLY A 197 -2.39 -15.46 7.00
C GLY A 197 -2.93 -15.27 8.42
N THR A 198 -2.52 -14.17 9.05
CA THR A 198 -3.14 -13.67 10.29
C THR A 198 -4.61 -13.31 10.05
N ARG A 199 -5.40 -13.11 11.12
CA ARG A 199 -6.81 -12.71 10.96
C ARG A 199 -6.95 -11.43 10.13
N ARG A 200 -6.17 -10.40 10.47
CA ARG A 200 -6.18 -9.12 9.75
C ARG A 200 -5.57 -9.25 8.34
N GLY A 201 -4.51 -10.03 8.18
CA GLY A 201 -3.93 -10.34 6.87
C GLY A 201 -4.93 -11.01 5.91
N LYS A 202 -5.73 -11.97 6.39
CA LYS A 202 -6.78 -12.62 5.59
C LYS A 202 -7.85 -11.65 5.12
N GLU A 203 -8.31 -10.78 6.03
CA GLU A 203 -9.33 -9.77 5.74
C GLU A 203 -8.83 -8.77 4.68
N MET A 204 -7.63 -8.21 4.87
CA MET A 204 -7.04 -7.25 3.92
C MET A 204 -6.67 -7.89 2.57
N ALA A 205 -6.19 -9.14 2.56
CA ALA A 205 -5.87 -9.84 1.32
C ALA A 205 -7.12 -10.09 0.47
N ARG A 206 -8.24 -10.48 1.09
CA ARG A 206 -9.53 -10.64 0.39
C ARG A 206 -10.03 -9.31 -0.15
N GLU A 207 -9.92 -8.23 0.62
CA GLU A 207 -10.30 -6.90 0.17
C GLU A 207 -9.46 -6.45 -1.03
N LEU A 208 -8.14 -6.61 -0.98
CA LEU A 208 -7.25 -6.27 -2.08
C LEU A 208 -7.53 -7.12 -3.33
N LEU A 209 -7.77 -8.42 -3.18
CA LEU A 209 -8.17 -9.28 -4.30
C LEU A 209 -9.48 -8.80 -4.95
N LEU A 210 -10.45 -8.32 -4.16
CA LEU A 210 -11.69 -7.75 -4.70
C LEU A 210 -11.43 -6.43 -5.45
N GLN A 211 -10.56 -5.56 -4.91
CA GLN A 211 -10.14 -4.32 -5.56
C GLN A 211 -9.45 -4.58 -6.91
N LEU A 212 -8.61 -5.61 -6.98
CA LEU A 212 -7.85 -5.98 -8.17
C LEU A 212 -8.69 -6.72 -9.23
N ARG A 213 -9.90 -7.20 -8.91
CA ARG A 213 -10.81 -7.78 -9.89
C ARG A 213 -11.28 -6.71 -10.89
N ASP A 214 -11.40 -7.06 -12.17
CA ASP A 214 -11.99 -6.16 -13.16
C ASP A 214 -13.45 -5.85 -12.78
N CYS A 215 -13.73 -4.59 -12.43
CA CYS A 215 -15.11 -4.09 -12.32
C CYS A 215 -15.65 -3.59 -13.68
N SER A 216 -14.82 -3.61 -14.72
CA SER A 216 -15.23 -3.34 -16.11
C SER A 216 -15.92 -4.53 -16.79
N GLY A 217 -16.14 -5.64 -16.07
CA GLY A 217 -16.76 -6.87 -16.59
C GLY A 217 -18.22 -7.12 -16.17
N TYR A 218 -18.84 -6.21 -15.40
CA TYR A 218 -20.29 -6.28 -15.12
C TYR A 218 -20.98 -4.90 -15.21
N VAL A 219 -20.38 -3.96 -15.96
CA VAL A 219 -21.22 -3.07 -16.75
C VAL A 219 -21.51 -3.85 -18.01
N ILE A 220 -22.75 -4.32 -18.14
CA ILE A 220 -23.33 -4.69 -19.42
C ILE A 220 -23.04 -3.51 -20.37
N LYS A 221 -21.97 -3.59 -21.17
CA LYS A 221 -21.77 -2.74 -22.36
C LYS A 221 -22.74 -3.16 -23.47
N ASN A 222 -23.93 -3.64 -23.10
CA ASN A 222 -25.11 -3.58 -23.94
C ASN A 222 -25.85 -2.31 -23.56
N LYS A 223 -25.31 -1.17 -24.01
CA LYS A 223 -26.11 0.04 -24.18
C LYS A 223 -26.85 -0.04 -25.53
N GLN A 224 -27.54 -1.17 -25.72
CA GLN A 224 -28.82 -1.16 -26.39
C GLN A 224 -29.79 -1.47 -25.27
N SER A 225 -30.43 -0.42 -24.75
CA SER A 225 -31.56 -0.60 -23.86
C SER A 225 -32.54 -1.57 -24.52
N LYS A 226 -33.24 -2.41 -23.74
CA LYS A 226 -34.31 -3.26 -24.29
C LYS A 226 -35.31 -2.44 -25.11
N SER A 227 -35.48 -1.16 -24.76
CA SER A 227 -36.27 -0.17 -25.52
C SER A 227 -35.75 0.07 -26.93
N GLU A 228 -34.44 0.21 -27.13
CA GLU A 228 -33.83 0.44 -28.45
C GLU A 228 -33.89 -0.80 -29.35
N ILE A 229 -33.77 -2.01 -28.78
CA ILE A 229 -33.93 -3.26 -29.56
C ILE A 229 -35.39 -3.44 -29.97
N VAL A 230 -36.34 -3.14 -29.08
CA VAL A 230 -37.77 -3.20 -29.40
C VAL A 230 -38.14 -2.13 -30.45
N GLU A 231 -37.60 -0.92 -30.36
CA GLU A 231 -37.81 0.11 -31.40
C GLU A 231 -37.19 -0.29 -32.74
N GLN A 232 -36.00 -0.91 -32.75
CA GLN A 232 -35.36 -1.38 -33.98
C GLN A 232 -36.17 -2.51 -34.64
N ILE A 233 -36.69 -3.46 -33.84
CA ILE A 233 -37.56 -4.54 -34.34
C ILE A 233 -38.89 -3.98 -34.83
N MET A 234 -39.50 -3.01 -34.14
CA MET A 234 -40.72 -2.36 -34.62
C MET A 234 -40.50 -1.61 -35.94
N ARG A 235 -39.37 -0.91 -36.10
CA ARG A 235 -39.02 -0.23 -37.36
C ARG A 235 -38.74 -1.21 -38.49
N GLU A 236 -38.14 -2.37 -38.22
CA GLU A 236 -37.93 -3.42 -39.23
C GLU A 236 -39.24 -4.09 -39.64
N ILE A 237 -40.15 -4.34 -38.70
CA ILE A 237 -41.51 -4.86 -38.99
C ILE A 237 -42.33 -3.84 -39.79
N ASP A 238 -42.26 -2.55 -39.46
CA ASP A 238 -42.95 -1.49 -40.20
C ASP A 238 -42.34 -1.28 -41.61
N GLN A 239 -41.04 -1.52 -41.80
CA GLN A 239 -40.39 -1.48 -43.11
C GLN A 239 -40.68 -2.71 -43.97
N GLU A 240 -40.82 -3.89 -43.36
CA GLU A 240 -41.07 -5.15 -44.04
C GLU A 240 -42.59 -5.42 -44.25
N GLY A 241 -43.44 -4.67 -43.55
CA GLY A 241 -44.89 -4.64 -43.73
C GLY A 241 -45.38 -3.98 -45.02
N GLU A 242 -44.53 -3.25 -45.76
CA GLU A 242 -44.91 -2.57 -47.00
C GLU A 242 -44.20 -3.04 -48.29
N ARG A 243 -43.42 -4.13 -48.25
CA ARG A 243 -42.87 -4.71 -49.48
C ARG A 243 -42.92 -6.23 -49.46
N ILE A 244 -44.08 -6.80 -49.77
CA ILE A 244 -44.07 -8.01 -50.59
C ILE A 244 -43.53 -7.55 -51.95
N PRO A 245 -42.32 -7.96 -52.38
CA PRO A 245 -41.83 -7.58 -53.70
C PRO A 245 -42.83 -8.10 -54.71
N GLY A 246 -43.36 -7.26 -55.61
CA GLY A 246 -44.28 -7.69 -56.67
C GLY A 246 -43.74 -8.84 -57.52
N THR A 247 -42.43 -9.10 -57.44
CA THR A 247 -41.73 -10.27 -57.99
C THR A 247 -42.12 -11.59 -57.31
N MET A 248 -42.31 -11.63 -55.98
CA MET A 248 -42.79 -12.84 -55.27
C MET A 248 -44.26 -13.14 -55.57
N LEU A 249 -45.10 -12.11 -55.67
CA LEU A 249 -46.52 -12.26 -56.03
C LEU A 249 -46.67 -12.83 -57.46
N LYS A 250 -45.88 -12.33 -58.42
CA LYS A 250 -45.82 -12.88 -59.78
C LYS A 250 -45.32 -14.33 -59.84
N LEU A 251 -44.32 -14.69 -59.04
CA LEU A 251 -43.81 -16.07 -58.99
C LEU A 251 -44.84 -17.04 -58.39
N VAL A 252 -45.62 -16.60 -57.41
CA VAL A 252 -46.71 -17.40 -56.83
C VAL A 252 -47.87 -17.54 -57.82
N GLU A 253 -48.27 -16.46 -58.51
CA GLU A 253 -49.29 -16.51 -59.56
C GLU A 253 -48.88 -17.43 -60.73
N GLU A 254 -47.62 -17.40 -61.14
CA GLU A 254 -47.09 -18.26 -62.20
C GLU A 254 -47.00 -19.75 -61.78
N MET A 255 -46.73 -20.02 -60.50
CA MET A 255 -46.78 -21.38 -59.95
C MET A 255 -48.21 -21.92 -59.88
N ILE A 256 -49.18 -21.09 -59.51
CA ILE A 256 -50.59 -21.49 -59.46
C ILE A 256 -51.14 -21.78 -60.86
N SER A 257 -50.77 -20.99 -61.88
CA SER A 257 -51.21 -21.22 -63.25
C SER A 257 -50.65 -22.52 -63.84
N LYS A 258 -49.42 -22.91 -63.47
CA LYS A 258 -48.79 -24.17 -63.92
C LYS A 258 -49.33 -25.42 -63.24
N LEU A 259 -50.03 -25.27 -62.12
CA LEU A 259 -50.67 -26.37 -61.38
C LEU A 259 -52.15 -26.56 -61.77
N THR A 260 -52.71 -25.66 -62.58
CA THR A 260 -54.14 -25.67 -62.97
C THR A 260 -54.40 -25.96 -64.44
N THR A 261 -53.36 -26.35 -65.21
CA THR A 261 -53.44 -26.97 -66.55
C THR A 261 -52.75 -28.32 -66.54
#